data_AF-A0A942PE09-F1
#
_entry.id   AF-A0A942PE09-F1
#
_cell.length_a   1.000
_cell.length_b   1.000
_cell.length_c   1.000
_cell.angle_alpha   90.00
_cell.angle_beta   90.00
_cell.angle_gamma   90.00
#
_symmetry.space_group_name_H-M   'P 1'
#
loop_
_entity.id
_entity.type
_entity.pdbx_description
1 polymer ?
#
loop_
_entity_poly.entity_id
_entity_poly.type
_entity_poly.pdbx_seq_one_letter_code
_entity_poly.pdbx_strand_id
1 'polypeptide(L)'
;MKRFALLTYGFEKPTPEIMAAWGAWFGSIKDHVVETMGFGAGREISREGTRDLPWNLQSLTGLVIVKAESLEAAEKIASGNPYITSIRVYEIRSQ
;
A
#
# COMPACT_ATOMS: atom_id res chain seq x y z
N MET A 1 18.03 -8.99 -4.19
CA MET A 1 16.79 -8.30 -3.75
C MET A 1 15.55 -8.89 -4.39
N LYS A 2 14.60 -9.27 -3.53
CA LYS A 2 13.26 -9.72 -3.90
C LYS A 2 12.34 -8.52 -4.06
N ARG A 3 11.14 -8.73 -4.64
CA ARG A 3 10.12 -7.69 -4.76
C ARG A 3 9.00 -7.96 -3.75
N PHE A 4 8.51 -6.90 -3.13
CA PHE A 4 7.41 -6.96 -2.16
C PHE A 4 6.33 -5.96 -2.52
N ALA A 5 5.08 -6.36 -2.35
CA ALA A 5 3.91 -5.51 -2.48
C ALA A 5 3.50 -4.99 -1.11
N LEU A 6 3.41 -3.67 -0.97
CA LEU A 6 2.88 -2.97 0.19
C LEU A 6 1.51 -2.40 -0.17
N LEU A 7 0.45 -3.07 0.27
CA LEU A 7 -0.94 -2.67 0.01
C LEU A 7 -1.44 -1.79 1.14
N THR A 8 -1.87 -0.58 0.81
CA THR A 8 -2.35 0.40 1.78
C THR A 8 -3.84 0.19 2.00
N TYR A 9 -4.26 0.11 3.27
CA TYR A 9 -5.62 -0.24 3.65
C TYR A 9 -6.20 0.79 4.62
N GLY A 10 -7.44 1.17 4.34
CA GLY A 10 -8.18 2.22 5.03
C GLY A 10 -8.05 3.57 4.34
N PHE A 11 -9.16 4.29 4.33
CA PHE A 11 -9.26 5.64 3.79
C PHE A 11 -9.95 6.58 4.77
N GLU A 12 -9.31 7.72 4.95
CA GLU A 12 -9.88 8.95 5.45
C GLU A 12 -9.46 10.08 4.51
N LYS A 13 -10.24 11.15 4.42
CA LYS A 13 -9.87 12.29 3.59
C LYS A 13 -8.52 12.84 4.10
N PRO A 14 -7.46 12.86 3.26
CA PRO A 14 -6.13 13.24 3.74
C PRO A 14 -6.12 14.69 4.24
N THR A 15 -5.60 14.89 5.46
CA THR A 15 -5.23 16.22 5.97
C THR A 15 -3.82 16.60 5.48
N PRO A 16 -3.42 17.88 5.56
CA PRO A 16 -2.06 18.30 5.23
C PRO A 16 -0.99 17.52 6.01
N GLU A 17 -1.25 17.20 7.28
CA GLU A 17 -0.35 16.45 8.16
C GLU A 17 -0.17 15.00 7.67
N ILE A 18 -1.27 14.35 7.29
CA ILE A 18 -1.24 13.02 6.68
C ILE A 18 -0.41 13.07 5.39
N MET A 19 -0.69 14.02 4.50
CA MET A 19 0.04 14.17 3.24
C MET A 19 1.55 14.43 3.45
N ALA A 20 1.91 15.23 4.46
CA ALA A 20 3.31 15.48 4.81
C ALA A 20 4.01 14.23 5.34
N ALA A 21 3.36 13.47 6.22
CA ALA A 21 3.89 12.21 6.72
C ALA A 21 4.09 11.19 5.58
N TRP A 22 3.15 11.12 4.64
CA TRP A 22 3.28 10.28 3.45
C TRP A 22 4.47 10.69 2.58
N GLY A 23 4.64 11.99 2.34
CA GLY A 23 5.79 12.52 1.60
C GLY A 23 7.13 12.21 2.27
N ALA A 24 7.20 12.35 3.60
CA ALA A 24 8.39 12.01 4.38
C ALA A 24 8.74 10.52 4.29
N TRP A 25 7.75 9.64 4.41
CA TRP A 25 7.96 8.19 4.27
C TRP A 25 8.40 7.82 2.85
N PHE A 26 7.76 8.33 1.80
CA PHE A 26 8.21 8.08 0.43
C PHE A 26 9.65 8.57 0.19
N GLY A 27 10.01 9.72 0.77
CA GLY A 27 11.37 10.23 0.72
C GLY A 27 12.39 9.30 1.39
N SER A 28 12.04 8.69 2.53
CA SER A 28 12.94 7.80 3.26
C SER A 28 13.12 6.43 2.60
N ILE A 29 12.16 5.98 1.79
CA ILE A 29 12.20 4.65 1.14
C ILE A 29 12.48 4.71 -0.38
N LYS A 30 12.71 5.89 -0.95
CA LYS A 30 12.79 6.11 -2.42
C LYS A 30 13.70 5.13 -3.16
N ASP A 31 14.84 4.76 -2.56
CA ASP A 31 15.83 3.87 -3.19
C ASP A 31 15.39 2.41 -3.22
N HIS A 32 14.36 2.06 -2.45
CA HIS A 32 13.71 0.75 -2.46
C HIS A 32 12.53 0.69 -3.43
N VAL A 33 11.94 1.82 -3.81
CA VAL A 33 10.70 1.86 -4.59
C VAL A 33 10.95 1.40 -6.03
N VAL A 34 10.12 0.48 -6.50
CA VAL A 34 10.04 0.06 -7.90
C VAL A 34 8.88 0.73 -8.61
N GLU A 35 7.72 0.79 -7.94
CA GLU A 35 6.48 1.30 -8.52
C GLU A 35 5.51 1.75 -7.43
N THR A 36 4.72 2.78 -7.72
CA THR A 36 3.67 3.30 -6.84
C THR A 36 2.39 3.48 -7.62
N MET A 37 1.26 3.07 -7.03
CA MET A 37 -0.07 3.20 -7.62
C MET A 37 -1.07 3.61 -6.56
N GLY A 38 -1.88 4.63 -6.85
CA GLY A 38 -3.08 4.96 -6.08
C GLY A 38 -4.31 4.32 -6.71
N PHE A 39 -5.19 3.77 -5.89
CA PHE A 39 -6.45 3.21 -6.37
C PHE A 39 -7.56 4.27 -6.33
N GLY A 40 -8.51 4.15 -7.27
CA GLY A 40 -9.69 4.99 -7.38
C GLY A 40 -10.96 4.23 -7.01
N ALA A 41 -12.05 4.45 -7.75
CA ALA A 41 -13.23 3.61 -7.66
C ALA A 41 -12.91 2.17 -8.12
N GLY A 42 -13.44 1.18 -7.41
CA GLY A 42 -13.20 -0.23 -7.70
C GLY A 42 -14.48 -1.06 -7.61
N ARG A 43 -14.43 -2.27 -8.17
CA ARG A 43 -15.50 -3.26 -8.10
C ARG A 43 -14.94 -4.62 -7.70
N GLU A 44 -15.68 -5.33 -6.89
CA GLU A 44 -15.42 -6.74 -6.61
C GLU A 44 -16.36 -7.60 -7.47
N ILE A 45 -15.79 -8.61 -8.12
CA ILE A 45 -16.52 -9.61 -8.89
C ILE A 45 -16.38 -10.95 -8.17
N SER A 46 -17.50 -11.58 -7.83
CA SER A 46 -17.57 -12.87 -7.17
C SER A 46 -18.63 -13.77 -7.82
N ARG A 47 -18.87 -14.96 -7.25
CA ARG A 47 -19.93 -15.86 -7.74
C ARG A 47 -21.32 -15.30 -7.52
N GLU A 48 -21.46 -14.39 -6.55
CA GLU A 48 -22.70 -13.74 -6.14
C GLU A 48 -23.01 -12.50 -7.01
N GLY A 49 -22.07 -12.09 -7.87
CA GLY A 49 -22.23 -10.97 -8.79
C GLY A 49 -21.12 -9.94 -8.70
N THR A 50 -21.41 -8.70 -9.08
CA THR A 50 -20.48 -7.57 -9.01
C THR A 50 -21.01 -6.55 -8.00
N ARG A 51 -20.14 -6.05 -7.11
CA ARG A 51 -20.45 -4.96 -6.19
C ARG A 51 -19.41 -3.85 -6.25
N ASP A 52 -19.83 -2.63 -6.01
CA ASP A 52 -18.91 -1.50 -5.87
C ASP A 52 -18.14 -1.61 -4.54
N LEU A 53 -16.83 -1.34 -4.59
CA LEU A 53 -15.99 -1.28 -3.41
C LEU A 53 -16.16 0.10 -2.74
N PRO A 54 -16.35 0.15 -1.41
CA PRO A 54 -16.53 1.41 -0.72
C PRO A 54 -15.23 2.21 -0.67
N TRP A 55 -15.33 3.47 -0.27
CA TRP A 55 -14.22 4.32 0.17
C TRP A 55 -14.35 4.60 1.67
N ASN A 56 -13.77 3.74 2.50
CA ASN A 56 -13.82 3.84 3.96
C ASN A 56 -12.59 3.14 4.58
N LEU A 57 -12.63 2.92 5.90
CA LEU A 57 -11.57 2.24 6.66
C LEU A 57 -11.30 0.79 6.23
N GLN A 58 -12.16 0.22 5.37
CA GLN A 58 -12.05 -1.15 4.87
C GLN A 58 -11.67 -1.22 3.38
N SER A 59 -11.12 -0.15 2.82
CA SER A 59 -10.77 -0.06 1.40
C SER A 59 -9.28 -0.23 1.13
N LEU A 60 -8.91 -0.89 0.03
CA LEU A 60 -7.57 -0.79 -0.52
C LEU A 60 -7.41 0.54 -1.24
N THR A 61 -6.37 1.29 -0.92
CA THR A 61 -6.18 2.66 -1.41
C THR A 61 -4.98 2.82 -2.33
N GLY A 62 -4.11 1.82 -2.39
CA GLY A 62 -2.92 1.85 -3.23
C GLY A 62 -2.01 0.65 -3.04
N LEU A 63 -0.98 0.62 -3.88
CA LEU A 63 0.07 -0.38 -3.91
C LEU A 63 1.42 0.32 -4.09
N VAL A 64 2.38 -0.03 -3.25
CA VAL A 64 3.79 0.32 -3.43
C VAL A 64 4.58 -0.97 -3.60
N ILE A 65 5.29 -1.12 -4.72
CA ILE A 65 6.21 -2.24 -4.92
C ILE A 65 7.61 -1.78 -4.52
N VAL A 66 8.25 -2.53 -3.63
CA VAL A 66 9.61 -2.25 -3.14
C VAL A 66 10.56 -3.42 -3.38
N LYS A 67 11.86 -3.13 -3.40
CA LYS A 67 12.94 -4.12 -3.33
C LYS A 67 13.48 -4.20 -1.91
N ALA A 68 13.59 -5.42 -1.39
CA ALA A 68 14.19 -5.70 -0.09
C ALA A 68 14.89 -7.07 -0.10
N GLU A 69 15.69 -7.35 0.92
CA GLU A 69 16.42 -8.62 1.02
C GLU A 69 15.55 -9.78 1.52
N SER A 70 14.57 -9.49 2.37
CA SER A 70 13.67 -10.47 2.96
C SER A 70 12.31 -9.86 3.30
N LEU A 71 11.36 -10.70 3.73
CA LEU A 71 10.04 -10.25 4.18
C LEU A 71 10.15 -9.34 5.41
N GLU A 72 11.05 -9.64 6.34
CA GLU A 72 11.32 -8.85 7.54
C GLU A 72 11.89 -7.47 7.17
N ALA A 73 12.76 -7.41 6.16
CA ALA A 73 13.27 -6.14 5.66
C ALA A 73 12.16 -5.31 4.99
N ALA A 74 11.25 -5.94 4.24
CA ALA A 74 10.10 -5.28 3.66
C ALA A 74 9.09 -4.80 4.72
N GLU A 75 8.85 -5.59 5.76
CA GLU A 75 8.04 -5.21 6.92
C GLU A 75 8.62 -3.98 7.61
N LYS A 76 9.93 -3.93 7.82
CA LYS A 76 10.59 -2.77 8.42
C LYS A 76 10.47 -1.50 7.57
N ILE A 77 10.49 -1.62 6.24
CA ILE A 77 10.20 -0.50 5.33
C ILE A 77 8.74 -0.06 5.48
N ALA A 78 7.82 -1.02 5.52
CA ALA A 78 6.38 -0.79 5.62
C ALA A 78 5.94 -0.20 6.97
N SER A 79 6.59 -0.55 8.07
CA SER A 79 6.20 -0.10 9.42
C SER A 79 6.41 1.40 9.66
N GLY A 80 7.24 2.05 8.83
CA GLY A 80 7.36 3.51 8.83
C GLY A 80 6.23 4.24 8.08
N ASN A 81 5.34 3.51 7.40
CA ASN A 81 4.28 4.12 6.60
C ASN A 81 3.17 4.70 7.49
N PRO A 82 2.68 5.93 7.22
CA PRO A 82 1.54 6.51 7.93
C PRO A 82 0.21 5.97 7.38
N TYR A 83 0.02 4.65 7.46
CA TYR A 83 -1.22 4.00 7.02
C TYR A 83 -2.40 4.44 7.88
N ILE A 84 -3.60 4.45 7.29
CA ILE A 84 -4.83 4.81 8.00
C ILE A 84 -5.31 3.66 8.90
N THR A 85 -5.47 2.46 8.34
CA THR A 85 -5.92 1.29 9.10
C THR A 85 -4.82 0.23 9.17
N SER A 86 -4.21 -0.11 8.04
CA SER A 86 -3.05 -1.02 8.00
C SER A 86 -2.30 -0.93 6.67
N ILE A 87 -1.10 -1.52 6.65
CA ILE A 87 -0.37 -1.85 5.44
C ILE A 87 -0.17 -3.36 5.40
N ARG A 88 -0.42 -3.99 4.25
CA ARG A 88 -0.25 -5.44 4.07
C ARG A 88 0.97 -5.71 3.21
N VAL A 89 1.86 -6.58 3.68
CA VAL A 89 3.13 -6.90 3.03
C VAL A 89 3.06 -8.28 2.41
N TYR A 90 3.41 -8.41 1.13
CA TYR A 90 3.47 -9.69 0.43
C TYR A 90 4.77 -9.81 -0.36
N GLU A 91 5.43 -10.97 -0.29
CA GLU A 91 6.49 -11.31 -1.24
C GLU A 91 5.87 -11.59 -2.62
N ILE A 92 6.37 -10.92 -3.66
CA ILE A 92 5.95 -11.15 -5.04
C ILE A 92 6.75 -12.32 -5.59
N ARG A 93 6.05 -13.39 -6.02
CA ARG A 93 6.66 -14.56 -6.65
C ARG A 93 7.36 -14.14 -7.94
N SER A 94 8.58 -14.61 -8.15
CA SER A 94 9.22 -14.56 -9.47
C SER A 94 8.44 -15.44 -10.44
N GLN A 95 8.09 -14.88 -11.59
CA GLN A 95 7.67 -15.69 -12.74
C GLN A 95 8.88 -16.33 -13.40
#